data_AF-A0A9Q6IGX8-F1
#
_entry.id   AF-A0A9Q6IGX8-F1
#
_cell.length_a   1.000
_cell.length_b   1.000
_cell.length_c   1.000
_cell.angle_alpha   90.00
_cell.angle_beta   90.00
_cell.angle_gamma   90.00
#
_symmetry.space_group_name_H-M   'P 1'
#
loop_
_entity.id
_entity.type
_entity.pdbx_description
1 polymer ?
#
loop_
_entity_poly.entity_id
_entity_poly.type
_entity_poly.pdbx_seq_one_letter_code
_entity_poly.pdbx_strand_id
1 'polypeptide(L)'
;MPDSRNELPLCPKKYIQAVSLIQGPDYPLTLIRSKLQLNETAELIFSEFADSYFLKVDDQDRWENQRVGMIDAVSTMPFKSLGIFKEEIATWSADDVARAQSVEGFGD
;
A
#
# COMPACT_ATOMS: atom_id res chain seq x y z
N MET A 1 24.06 2.17 -1.31
CA MET A 1 22.72 2.79 -1.40
C MET A 1 21.73 1.64 -1.31
N PRO A 2 20.66 1.71 -0.49
CA PRO A 2 19.61 0.70 -0.56
C PRO A 2 19.09 0.66 -2.01
N ASP A 3 18.89 -0.55 -2.52
CA ASP A 3 18.60 -0.76 -3.94
C ASP A 3 17.16 -0.34 -4.25
N SER A 4 16.98 0.92 -4.65
CA SER A 4 15.66 1.50 -4.96
C SER A 4 14.94 0.83 -6.14
N ARG A 5 15.55 -0.15 -6.80
CA ARG A 5 14.91 -0.94 -7.86
C ARG A 5 13.74 -1.76 -7.35
N ASN A 6 13.75 -2.08 -6.06
CA ASN A 6 12.76 -2.93 -5.42
C ASN A 6 11.71 -2.12 -4.64
N GLU A 7 11.81 -0.79 -4.63
CA GLU A 7 10.86 0.12 -4.00
C GLU A 7 9.79 0.51 -5.01
N LEU A 8 8.55 0.09 -4.75
CA LEU A 8 7.41 0.35 -5.60
C LEU A 8 6.53 1.44 -4.98
N PRO A 9 6.23 2.53 -5.70
CA PRO A 9 5.37 3.57 -5.17
C PRO A 9 3.96 3.03 -4.93
N LEU A 10 3.38 3.38 -3.79
CA LEU A 10 2.01 3.04 -3.46
C LEU A 10 1.05 4.21 -3.73
N CYS A 11 -0.23 3.95 -3.52
CA CYS A 11 -1.27 4.96 -3.56
C CYS A 11 -1.01 6.09 -2.54
N PRO A 12 -1.72 7.23 -2.66
CA PRO A 12 -1.58 8.35 -1.74
C PRO A 12 -1.65 7.92 -0.27
N LYS A 13 -0.78 8.49 0.56
CA LYS A 13 -0.59 8.10 1.98
C LYS A 13 -1.89 8.06 2.79
N LYS A 14 -2.86 8.93 2.45
CA LYS A 14 -4.17 9.03 3.11
C LYS A 14 -4.93 7.69 3.19
N TYR A 15 -4.86 6.88 2.14
CA TYR A 15 -5.56 5.58 2.12
C TYR A 15 -4.89 4.58 3.07
N ILE A 16 -3.55 4.58 3.09
CA ILE A 16 -2.76 3.70 3.96
C ILE A 16 -2.91 4.13 5.42
N GLN A 17 -2.87 5.44 5.70
CA GLN A 17 -3.07 6.00 7.03
C GLN A 17 -4.48 5.76 7.55
N ALA A 18 -5.52 5.92 6.71
CA ALA A 18 -6.89 5.60 7.09
C ALA A 18 -7.02 4.13 7.47
N VAL A 19 -6.49 3.22 6.65
CA VAL A 19 -6.56 1.77 6.94
C VAL A 19 -5.77 1.42 8.19
N SER A 20 -4.60 2.04 8.37
CA SER A 20 -3.79 1.91 9.58
C SER A 20 -4.52 2.38 10.84
N LEU A 21 -5.34 3.44 10.74
CA LEU A 21 -6.08 4.00 11.87
C LEU A 21 -7.25 3.10 12.29
N ILE A 22 -7.94 2.49 11.33
CA ILE A 22 -9.13 1.67 11.58
C ILE A 22 -8.75 0.25 12.00
N GLN A 23 -7.87 -0.40 11.23
CA GLN A 23 -7.54 -1.82 11.40
C GLN A 23 -6.23 -2.06 12.17
N GLY A 24 -5.43 -1.01 12.37
CA GLY A 24 -4.15 -1.08 13.08
C GLY A 24 -2.92 -0.94 12.16
N PRO A 25 -1.75 -0.61 12.73
CA PRO A 25 -0.56 -0.19 11.97
C PRO A 25 0.03 -1.25 11.03
N ASP A 26 -0.07 -2.53 11.38
CA ASP A 26 0.46 -3.64 10.57
C ASP A 26 -0.53 -4.15 9.49
N TYR A 27 -1.79 -3.74 9.58
CA TYR A 27 -2.83 -4.21 8.67
C TYR A 27 -2.60 -3.80 7.21
N PRO A 28 -2.17 -2.57 6.87
CA PRO A 28 -1.94 -2.19 5.48
C PRO A 28 -0.91 -3.09 4.79
N LEU A 29 0.21 -3.42 5.46
CA LEU A 29 1.21 -4.33 4.91
C LEU A 29 0.64 -5.74 4.76
N THR A 30 -0.08 -6.23 5.76
CA THR A 30 -0.71 -7.56 5.74
C THR A 30 -1.70 -7.70 4.59
N LEU A 31 -2.52 -6.67 4.37
CA LEU A 31 -3.50 -6.62 3.29
C LEU A 31 -2.82 -6.65 1.92
N ILE A 32 -1.81 -5.80 1.69
CA ILE A 32 -1.07 -5.78 0.44
C ILE A 32 -0.38 -7.14 0.20
N ARG A 33 0.31 -7.68 1.21
CA ARG A 33 0.99 -8.99 1.11
C ARG A 33 0.02 -10.10 0.74
N SER A 34 -1.14 -10.14 1.37
CA SER A 34 -2.18 -11.14 1.08
C SER A 34 -2.71 -11.00 -0.36
N LYS A 35 -3.08 -9.78 -0.77
CA LYS A 35 -3.70 -9.54 -2.10
C LYS A 35 -2.73 -9.73 -3.26
N LEU A 36 -1.45 -9.39 -3.07
CA LEU A 36 -0.41 -9.55 -4.08
C LEU A 36 0.35 -10.88 -3.97
N GLN A 37 0.06 -11.67 -2.93
CA GLN A 37 0.77 -12.91 -2.61
C GLN A 37 2.29 -12.71 -2.51
N LEU A 38 2.69 -11.69 -1.75
CA LEU A 38 4.09 -11.36 -1.54
C LEU A 38 4.75 -12.28 -0.52
N ASN A 39 6.06 -12.36 -0.60
CA ASN A 39 6.92 -13.01 0.35
C ASN A 39 6.92 -12.29 1.71
N GLU A 40 7.44 -12.96 2.74
CA GLU A 40 7.51 -12.42 4.10
C GLU A 40 8.51 -11.30 4.30
N THR A 41 9.44 -11.18 3.37
CA THR A 41 10.47 -10.15 3.24
C THR A 41 9.91 -8.80 2.79
N ALA A 42 8.63 -8.73 2.36
CA ALA A 42 8.03 -7.49 1.90
C ALA A 42 7.81 -6.50 3.05
N GLU A 43 8.21 -5.25 2.84
CA GLU A 43 8.19 -4.18 3.84
C GLU A 43 7.44 -2.95 3.32
N LEU A 44 6.78 -2.25 4.23
CA LEU A 44 6.16 -0.94 3.96
C LEU A 44 7.09 0.17 4.46
N ILE A 45 7.58 1.01 3.55
CA ILE A 45 8.53 2.08 3.86
C ILE A 45 7.83 3.43 3.67
N PHE A 46 7.91 4.30 4.67
CA PHE A 46 7.51 5.70 4.52
C PHE A 46 8.72 6.56 4.16
N SER A 47 8.59 7.37 3.11
CA SER A 47 9.58 8.37 2.75
C SER A 47 9.08 9.74 3.14
N GLU A 48 9.71 10.36 4.15
CA GLU A 48 9.41 11.75 4.55
C GLU A 48 9.71 12.75 3.43
N PHE A 49 10.72 12.47 2.59
CA PHE A 49 11.11 13.34 1.49
C PHE A 49 10.04 13.40 0.38
N ALA A 50 9.45 12.25 0.05
CA ALA A 50 8.39 12.15 -0.95
C ALA A 50 6.98 12.25 -0.36
N ASP A 51 6.88 12.34 0.98
CA ASP A 51 5.64 12.27 1.75
C ASP A 51 4.72 11.12 1.30
N SER A 52 5.34 9.95 1.03
CA SER A 52 4.70 8.83 0.35
C SER A 52 5.18 7.48 0.87
N TYR A 53 4.31 6.48 0.79
CA TYR A 53 4.65 5.10 1.10
C TYR A 53 5.14 4.35 -0.13
N PHE A 54 6.12 3.48 0.10
CA PHE A 54 6.68 2.55 -0.87
C PHE A 54 6.54 1.13 -0.32
N LEU A 55 6.26 0.20 -1.22
CA LEU A 55 6.35 -1.23 -0.95
C LEU A 55 7.72 -1.71 -1.41
N LYS A 56 8.54 -2.17 -0.48
CA LYS A 56 9.82 -2.81 -0.79
C LYS A 56 9.60 -4.32 -0.85
N VAL A 57 10.03 -4.93 -1.95
CA VAL A 57 9.91 -6.37 -2.20
C VAL A 57 11.29 -6.99 -2.46
N ASP A 58 11.40 -8.31 -2.44
CA ASP A 58 12.60 -8.99 -2.96
C ASP A 58 12.58 -9.11 -4.50
N ASP A 59 13.69 -9.54 -5.09
CA ASP A 59 13.82 -9.69 -6.55
C ASP A 59 12.82 -10.67 -7.16
N GLN A 60 12.47 -11.75 -6.46
CA GLN A 60 11.49 -12.72 -6.97
C GLN A 60 10.11 -12.06 -7.06
N ASP A 61 9.67 -11.36 -6.02
CA ASP A 61 8.42 -10.59 -6.10
C ASP A 61 8.50 -9.43 -7.12
N ARG A 62 9.66 -8.78 -7.24
CA ARG A 62 9.84 -7.67 -8.17
C ARG A 62 9.75 -8.07 -9.64
N TRP A 63 10.32 -9.23 -9.99
CA TRP A 63 10.55 -9.62 -11.39
C TRP A 63 9.70 -10.82 -11.84
N GLU A 64 9.29 -11.70 -10.92
CA GLU A 64 8.58 -12.93 -11.24
C GLU A 64 7.09 -12.88 -10.82
N ASN A 65 6.73 -12.06 -9.84
CA ASN A 65 5.32 -11.95 -9.40
C ASN A 65 4.48 -11.10 -10.35
N GLN A 66 3.65 -11.78 -11.15
CA GLN A 66 2.72 -11.16 -12.09
C GLN A 66 1.73 -10.19 -11.43
N ARG A 67 1.41 -10.38 -10.15
CA ARG A 67 0.46 -9.52 -9.42
C ARG A 67 1.06 -8.15 -9.11
N VAL A 68 2.36 -8.09 -8.92
CA VAL A 68 3.12 -6.85 -8.69
C VAL A 68 3.26 -6.03 -9.97
N GLY A 69 3.09 -6.66 -11.14
CA GLY A 69 3.12 -5.98 -12.45
C GLY A 69 4.42 -6.17 -13.23
N MET A 70 5.35 -6.98 -12.73
CA MET A 70 6.64 -7.29 -13.36
C MET A 70 7.37 -6.02 -13.81
N ILE A 71 7.65 -5.83 -15.11
CA ILE A 71 8.43 -4.70 -15.63
C ILE A 71 7.73 -3.36 -15.33
N ASP A 72 6.41 -3.31 -15.46
CA ASP A 72 5.57 -2.11 -15.24
C ASP A 72 5.15 -1.91 -13.78
N ALA A 73 5.76 -2.63 -12.83
CA ALA A 73 5.41 -2.56 -11.42
C ALA A 73 5.42 -1.11 -10.88
N VAL A 74 6.44 -0.32 -11.22
CA VAL A 74 6.56 1.07 -10.74
C VAL A 74 5.39 1.94 -11.20
N SER A 75 4.91 1.74 -12.44
CA SER A 75 3.80 2.53 -13.00
C SER A 75 2.43 2.00 -12.60
N THR A 76 2.31 0.70 -12.31
CA THR A 76 1.01 0.05 -12.03
C THR A 76 0.71 -0.06 -10.53
N MET A 77 1.74 -0.11 -9.68
CA MET A 77 1.58 -0.32 -8.23
C MET A 77 0.75 0.76 -7.53
N PRO A 78 0.85 2.06 -7.86
CA PRO A 78 -0.02 3.10 -7.26
C PRO A 78 -1.51 2.83 -7.51
N PHE A 79 -1.86 2.34 -8.69
CA PHE A 79 -3.25 2.02 -9.05
C PHE A 79 -3.72 0.71 -8.42
N LYS A 80 -2.87 -0.31 -8.41
CA LYS A 80 -3.17 -1.61 -7.79
C LYS A 80 -3.39 -1.48 -6.28
N SER A 81 -2.46 -0.80 -5.59
CA SER A 81 -2.60 -0.54 -4.15
C SER A 81 -3.85 0.30 -3.85
N LEU A 82 -4.14 1.32 -4.67
CA LEU A 82 -5.36 2.09 -4.53
C LEU A 82 -6.62 1.22 -4.64
N GLY A 83 -6.66 0.30 -5.62
CA GLY A 83 -7.74 -0.66 -5.77
C GLY A 83 -7.93 -1.51 -4.51
N ILE A 84 -6.85 -2.13 -4.04
CA ILE A 84 -6.84 -2.96 -2.83
C ILE A 84 -7.40 -2.21 -1.61
N PHE A 85 -6.93 -0.98 -1.37
CA PHE A 85 -7.39 -0.20 -0.23
C PHE A 85 -8.82 0.30 -0.40
N LYS A 86 -9.25 0.65 -1.61
CA LYS A 86 -10.65 1.03 -1.86
C LYS A 86 -11.61 -0.15 -1.65
N GLU A 87 -11.21 -1.36 -2.07
CA GLU A 87 -11.99 -2.58 -1.80
C GLU A 87 -12.12 -2.84 -0.30
N GLU A 88 -11.05 -2.66 0.47
CA GLU A 88 -11.08 -2.73 1.93
C GLU A 88 -12.02 -1.68 2.53
N ILE A 89 -11.87 -0.41 2.14
CA ILE A 89 -12.70 0.70 2.63
C ILE A 89 -14.18 0.50 2.28
N ALA A 90 -14.50 -0.13 1.15
CA ALA A 90 -15.87 -0.43 0.77
C ALA A 90 -16.58 -1.41 1.73
N THR A 91 -15.82 -2.13 2.57
CA THR A 91 -16.37 -3.03 3.60
C THR A 91 -16.61 -2.35 4.94
N TRP A 92 -16.15 -1.11 5.10
CA TRP A 92 -16.18 -0.40 6.37
C TRP A 92 -17.59 0.05 6.77
N SER A 93 -17.82 0.11 8.08
CA SER A 93 -19.04 0.70 8.62
C SER A 93 -19.04 2.22 8.46
N ALA A 94 -20.20 2.84 8.63
CA ALA A 94 -20.29 4.31 8.61
C ALA A 94 -19.45 4.96 9.72
N ASP A 95 -19.30 4.30 10.87
CA ASP A 95 -18.46 4.78 11.98
C ASP A 95 -16.98 4.75 11.60
N ASP A 96 -16.51 3.65 10.99
CA ASP A 96 -15.14 3.52 10.51
C ASP A 96 -14.81 4.59 9.46
N VAL A 97 -15.72 4.85 8.53
CA VAL A 97 -15.57 5.92 7.53
C VAL A 97 -15.51 7.30 8.20
N ALA A 98 -16.38 7.57 9.18
CA ALA A 98 -16.36 8.83 9.93
C ALA A 98 -15.05 9.01 10.71
N ARG A 99 -14.53 7.94 11.32
CA ARG A 99 -13.22 7.94 11.99
C ARG A 99 -12.09 8.19 11.00
N ALA A 100 -12.15 7.60 9.81
CA ALA A 100 -11.14 7.78 8.76
C ALA A 100 -11.09 9.20 8.20
N GLN A 101 -12.18 9.99 8.26
CA GLN A 101 -12.17 11.41 7.89
C GLN A 101 -11.26 12.29 8.79
N SER A 102 -10.81 11.77 9.94
CA SER A 102 -9.77 12.43 10.74
C SER A 102 -8.38 12.41 10.09
N VAL A 103 -8.17 11.55 9.08
CA VAL A 103 -6.94 11.51 8.29
C VAL A 103 -6.97 12.62 7.24
N GLU A 104 -5.94 13.46 7.24
CA GLU A 104 -5.84 14.60 6.34
C GLU A 104 -5.96 14.17 4.86
N GLY A 105 -6.87 14.83 4.14
CA GLY A 105 -7.14 14.58 2.73
C GLY A 105 -7.98 13.33 2.43
N PHE A 106 -8.39 12.54 3.43
CA PHE A 106 -9.28 11.39 3.23
C PHE A 106 -10.72 11.86 3.02
N GLY A 107 -11.33 11.49 1.87
CA GLY A 107 -12.71 11.85 1.53
C GLY A 107 -12.90 13.12 0.70
N ASP A 108 -11.80 13.83 0.37
CA ASP A 108 -11.76 14.90 -0.63
C ASP A 108 -11.74 14.35 -2.07
#